data_AF-A0A535IWE2-F1
#
_entry.id   AF-A0A535IWE2-F1
#
_cell.length_a   1.000
_cell.length_b   1.000
_cell.length_c   1.000
_cell.angle_alpha   90.00
_cell.angle_beta   90.00
_cell.angle_gamma   90.00
#
_symmetry.space_group_name_H-M   'P 1'
#
loop_
_entity.id
_entity.type
_entity.pdbx_description
1 polymer ?
#
loop_
_entity_poly.entity_id
_entity_poly.type
_entity_poly.pdbx_seq_one_letter_code
_entity_poly.pdbx_strand_id
1 'polypeptide(L)'
;MSLDQLLWLTSRAAALTAFFVMAAALLTGQALRSAMFEGAVRNRDLSNLHRFLTMCWVPFVALHVLAMTLDAVARIGPLDLVIPFRVSYAALPIGLGTIGFDLLLLVTITAYLRDHLDPAAWRWLHRLSYVMFGVFVLHALLAGTDFARPVVLAPAAGVVAFIAITTLARLVFGRLKTSAR
;
A
#
# COMPACT_ATOMS: atom_id res chain seq x y z
N MET A 1 28.26 -5.02 -12.22
CA MET A 1 26.78 -5.10 -12.18
C MET A 1 26.28 -4.58 -13.51
N SER A 2 25.50 -5.37 -14.25
CA SER A 2 24.89 -4.91 -15.52
C SER A 2 23.74 -3.92 -15.24
N LEU A 3 23.30 -3.20 -16.27
CA LEU A 3 22.15 -2.30 -16.16
C LEU A 3 20.88 -3.06 -15.75
N ASP A 4 20.63 -4.22 -16.36
CA ASP A 4 19.46 -5.04 -16.03
C ASP A 4 19.50 -5.53 -14.58
N GLN A 5 20.68 -5.92 -14.08
CA GLN A 5 20.85 -6.30 -12.67
C GLN A 5 20.58 -5.12 -11.72
N LEU A 6 21.04 -3.91 -12.10
CA LEU A 6 20.78 -2.70 -11.32
C LEU A 6 19.27 -2.40 -11.28
N LEU A 7 18.61 -2.37 -12.44
CA LEU A 7 17.16 -2.11 -12.53
C LEU A 7 16.37 -3.14 -11.74
N TRP A 8 16.72 -4.42 -11.86
CA TRP A 8 16.08 -5.50 -11.13
C TRP A 8 16.24 -5.35 -9.60
N LEU A 9 17.46 -5.09 -9.10
CA LEU A 9 17.69 -4.88 -7.66
C LEU A 9 17.00 -3.61 -7.15
N THR A 10 17.08 -2.51 -7.90
CA THR A 10 16.41 -1.24 -7.57
C THR A 10 14.90 -1.44 -7.48
N SER A 11 14.30 -2.12 -8.45
CA SER A 11 12.87 -2.43 -8.47
C SER A 11 12.44 -3.19 -7.22
N ARG A 12 13.17 -4.24 -6.84
CA ARG A 12 12.84 -5.07 -5.66
C ARG A 12 12.98 -4.30 -4.36
N ALA A 13 14.07 -3.56 -4.18
CA ALA A 13 14.29 -2.75 -3.00
C ALA A 13 13.19 -1.68 -2.87
N ALA A 14 12.88 -0.98 -3.97
CA ALA A 14 11.85 0.03 -4.01
C ALA A 14 10.45 -0.55 -3.72
N ALA A 15 10.11 -1.70 -4.31
CA ALA A 15 8.82 -2.37 -4.05
C ALA A 15 8.65 -2.77 -2.59
N LEU A 16 9.68 -3.37 -1.97
CA LEU A 16 9.64 -3.74 -0.56
C LEU A 16 9.55 -2.52 0.35
N THR A 17 10.30 -1.46 0.06
CA THR A 17 10.21 -0.22 0.84
C THR A 17 8.83 0.43 0.69
N ALA A 18 8.28 0.50 -0.52
CA ALA A 18 6.92 0.99 -0.76
C ALA A 18 5.89 0.20 0.04
N PHE A 19 5.98 -1.14 0.03
CA PHE A 19 5.10 -2.02 0.79
C PHE A 19 5.05 -1.65 2.27
N PHE A 20 6.21 -1.54 2.93
CA PHE A 20 6.26 -1.23 4.36
C PHE A 20 5.88 0.22 4.68
N VAL A 21 6.22 1.18 3.82
CA VAL A 21 5.78 2.58 3.97
C VAL A 21 4.26 2.69 3.87
N MET A 22 3.64 2.00 2.92
CA MET A 22 2.18 1.98 2.75
C MET A 22 1.49 1.24 3.89
N ALA A 23 2.07 0.14 4.39
CA ALA A 23 1.60 -0.53 5.58
C ALA A 23 1.61 0.43 6.80
N ALA A 24 2.71 1.15 7.00
CA ALA A 24 2.81 2.15 8.07
C ALA A 24 1.81 3.31 7.90
N ALA A 25 1.55 3.75 6.66
CA ALA A 25 0.52 4.74 6.36
C ALA A 25 -0.89 4.23 6.74
N LEU A 26 -1.20 2.96 6.47
CA LEU A 26 -2.46 2.34 6.91
C LEU A 26 -2.56 2.24 8.44
N LEU A 27 -1.49 1.79 9.11
CA LEU A 27 -1.46 1.69 10.57
C LEU A 27 -1.72 3.04 11.24
N THR A 28 -1.04 4.10 10.77
CA THR A 28 -1.26 5.46 11.29
C THR A 28 -2.67 5.98 11.00
N GLY A 29 -3.24 5.64 9.84
CA GLY A 29 -4.64 5.95 9.50
C GLY A 29 -5.66 5.20 10.36
N GLN A 30 -5.38 3.95 10.73
CA GLN A 30 -6.17 3.18 11.70
C GLN A 30 -6.07 3.77 13.10
N ALA A 31 -4.85 4.11 13.54
CA ALA A 31 -4.59 4.68 14.86
C ALA A 31 -5.36 5.99 15.10
N LEU A 32 -5.39 6.89 14.11
CA LEU A 32 -6.16 8.15 14.17
C LEU A 32 -7.66 7.97 14.41
N ARG A 33 -8.21 6.78 14.18
CA ARG A 33 -9.64 6.51 14.26
C ARG A 33 -10.01 5.41 15.25
N SER A 34 -9.06 4.96 16.06
CA SER A 34 -9.26 3.85 17.00
C SER A 34 -9.06 4.34 18.44
N ALA A 35 -10.01 3.98 19.31
CA ALA A 35 -9.88 4.20 20.75
C ALA A 35 -8.76 3.34 21.38
N MET A 36 -8.31 2.28 20.69
CA MET A 36 -7.22 1.42 21.18
C MET A 36 -5.88 2.16 21.32
N PHE A 37 -5.71 3.29 20.62
CA PHE A 37 -4.50 4.11 20.67
C PHE A 37 -4.74 5.46 21.34
N GLU A 38 -5.88 5.63 21.99
CA GLU A 38 -6.21 6.85 22.73
C GLU A 38 -5.22 7.03 23.90
N GLY A 39 -4.56 8.19 23.97
CA GLY A 39 -3.57 8.51 25.00
C GLY A 39 -2.13 8.05 24.72
N ALA A 40 -1.90 7.19 23.71
CA ALA A 40 -0.54 6.73 23.37
C ALA A 40 0.27 7.78 22.61
N VAL A 41 -0.37 8.52 21.69
CA VAL A 41 0.26 9.58 20.87
C VAL A 41 -0.75 10.69 20.64
N ARG A 42 -0.29 11.94 20.55
CA ARG A 42 -1.15 13.08 20.21
C ARG A 42 -1.69 12.92 18.78
N ASN A 43 -3.00 13.13 18.60
CA ASN A 43 -3.66 13.03 17.28
C ASN A 43 -3.01 13.91 16.20
N ARG A 44 -2.48 15.08 16.59
CA ARG A 44 -1.76 15.98 15.67
C ARG A 44 -0.49 15.33 15.13
N ASP A 45 0.29 14.68 15.99
CA ASP A 45 1.57 14.08 15.62
C ASP A 45 1.33 12.83 14.76
N LEU A 46 0.34 12.01 15.11
CA LEU A 46 -0.11 10.89 14.27
C LEU A 46 -0.61 11.35 12.89
N SER A 47 -1.35 12.47 12.83
CA SER A 47 -1.85 13.00 11.56
C SER A 47 -0.71 13.54 10.69
N ASN A 48 0.28 14.19 11.29
CA ASN A 48 1.50 14.63 10.59
C ASN A 48 2.30 13.43 10.08
N LEU A 49 2.47 12.39 10.89
CA LEU A 49 3.16 11.17 10.51
C LEU A 49 2.44 10.45 9.35
N HIS A 50 1.12 10.32 9.42
CA HIS A 50 0.33 9.76 8.33
C HIS A 50 0.51 10.55 7.03
N ARG A 51 0.48 11.89 7.10
CA ARG A 51 0.70 12.76 5.94
C ARG A 51 2.12 12.63 5.38
N PHE A 52 3.13 12.46 6.24
CA PHE A 52 4.50 12.23 5.82
C PHE A 52 4.66 10.89 5.10
N LEU A 53 4.17 9.80 5.70
CA LEU A 53 4.25 8.45 5.12
C LEU A 53 3.49 8.34 3.78
N THR A 54 2.36 9.05 3.66
CA THR A 54 1.61 9.13 2.39
C THR A 54 2.30 9.92 1.28
N MET A 55 3.40 10.63 1.57
CA MET A 55 4.29 11.18 0.54
C MET A 55 5.48 10.27 0.27
N CYS A 56 5.97 9.55 1.28
CA CYS A 56 7.16 8.71 1.17
C CYS A 56 7.02 7.57 0.16
N TRP A 57 5.82 7.02 -0.08
CA TRP A 57 5.67 5.92 -1.05
C TRP A 57 5.93 6.35 -2.50
N VAL A 58 5.68 7.63 -2.84
CA VAL A 58 5.72 8.16 -4.22
C VAL A 58 7.04 7.85 -4.93
N PRO A 59 8.22 8.21 -4.39
CA PRO A 59 9.49 7.90 -5.04
C PRO A 59 9.73 6.39 -5.18
N PHE A 60 9.31 5.57 -4.21
CA PHE A 60 9.54 4.12 -4.25
C PHE A 60 8.66 3.42 -5.28
N VAL A 61 7.38 3.77 -5.37
CA VAL A 61 6.50 3.23 -6.42
C VAL A 61 6.95 3.72 -7.79
N ALA A 62 7.34 4.99 -7.93
CA ALA A 62 7.89 5.51 -9.18
C ALA A 62 9.15 4.74 -9.60
N LEU A 63 10.11 4.53 -8.69
CA LEU A 63 11.32 3.76 -8.97
C LEU A 63 11.01 2.32 -9.35
N HIS A 64 10.07 1.66 -8.66
CA HIS A 64 9.65 0.30 -8.98
C HIS A 64 9.07 0.20 -10.40
N VAL A 65 8.11 1.07 -10.73
CA VAL A 65 7.44 1.10 -12.05
C VAL A 65 8.42 1.47 -13.17
N LEU A 66 9.24 2.50 -12.96
CA LEU A 66 10.24 2.93 -13.95
C LEU A 66 11.30 1.85 -14.17
N ALA A 67 11.80 1.21 -13.12
CA ALA A 67 12.77 0.15 -13.27
C ALA A 67 12.20 -1.04 -14.04
N MET A 68 10.92 -1.39 -13.83
CA MET A 68 10.26 -2.49 -14.55
C MET A 68 9.92 -2.17 -16.01
N THR A 69 9.63 -0.91 -16.32
CA THR A 69 9.35 -0.48 -17.71
C THR A 69 10.62 -0.29 -18.54
N LEU A 70 11.75 0.03 -17.89
CA LEU A 70 13.06 0.13 -18.54
C LEU A 70 13.80 -1.20 -18.64
N ASP A 71 13.40 -2.21 -17.87
CA ASP A 71 14.00 -3.55 -17.89
C ASP A 71 13.61 -4.30 -19.17
N ALA A 72 14.60 -4.55 -20.03
CA ALA A 72 14.43 -5.25 -21.30
C ALA A 72 14.00 -6.71 -21.13
N VAL A 73 14.22 -7.31 -19.96
CA VAL A 73 13.78 -8.67 -19.62
C VAL A 73 12.30 -8.67 -19.25
N ALA A 74 11.84 -7.66 -18.51
CA ALA A 74 10.45 -7.55 -18.07
C ALA A 74 9.49 -7.25 -19.23
N ARG A 75 9.90 -6.47 -20.24
CA ARG A 75 9.08 -6.15 -21.43
C ARG A 75 7.69 -5.59 -21.08
N ILE A 76 7.60 -4.81 -20.00
CA ILE A 76 6.36 -4.17 -19.55
C ILE A 76 6.22 -2.83 -20.25
N GLY A 77 5.13 -2.66 -21.00
CA GLY A 77 4.83 -1.42 -21.71
C GLY A 77 4.05 -0.40 -20.87
N PRO A 78 4.01 0.88 -21.27
CA PRO A 78 3.25 1.90 -20.55
C PRO A 78 1.75 1.61 -20.43
N LEU A 79 1.16 0.94 -21.43
CA LEU A 79 -0.25 0.53 -21.39
C LEU A 79 -0.55 -0.53 -20.33
N ASP A 80 0.44 -1.33 -19.95
CA ASP A 80 0.29 -2.38 -18.95
C ASP A 80 0.21 -1.79 -17.52
N LEU A 81 0.56 -0.51 -17.36
CA LEU A 81 0.41 0.26 -16.11
C LEU A 81 -1.02 0.72 -15.84
N VAL A 82 -1.90 0.66 -16.85
CA VAL A 82 -3.29 1.17 -16.75
C VAL A 82 -4.32 0.08 -17.10
N ILE A 83 -3.94 -0.86 -17.97
CA ILE A 83 -4.84 -1.95 -18.39
C ILE A 83 -4.30 -3.26 -17.82
N PRO A 84 -4.99 -3.88 -16.85
CA PRO A 84 -4.50 -5.08 -16.19
C PRO A 84 -4.52 -6.30 -17.12
N PHE A 85 -3.73 -7.33 -16.76
CA PHE A 85 -3.70 -8.67 -17.38
C PHE A 85 -3.20 -8.73 -18.84
N ARG A 86 -2.58 -7.67 -19.36
CA ARG A 86 -2.02 -7.62 -20.72
C ARG A 86 -0.76 -8.45 -20.91
N VAL A 87 0.02 -8.64 -19.86
CA VAL A 87 1.32 -9.32 -19.92
C VAL A 87 1.12 -10.84 -19.82
N SER A 88 1.11 -11.53 -20.96
CA SER A 88 0.67 -12.94 -21.05
C SER A 88 1.46 -13.93 -20.17
N TYR A 89 2.77 -13.75 -20.01
CA TYR A 89 3.61 -14.67 -19.23
C TYR A 89 3.40 -14.55 -17.71
N ALA A 90 2.84 -13.44 -17.24
CA ALA A 90 2.61 -13.17 -15.82
C ALA A 90 1.34 -12.30 -15.62
N ALA A 91 0.25 -12.68 -16.30
CA ALA A 91 -0.94 -11.86 -16.38
C ALA A 91 -1.54 -11.54 -15.01
N LEU A 92 -1.69 -12.57 -14.16
CA LEU A 92 -2.29 -12.40 -12.83
C LEU A 92 -1.41 -11.56 -11.88
N PRO A 93 -0.12 -11.89 -11.65
CA PRO A 93 0.72 -11.07 -10.78
C PRO A 93 0.82 -9.62 -11.25
N ILE A 94 1.11 -9.38 -12.54
CA ILE A 94 1.28 -8.02 -13.07
C ILE A 94 -0.06 -7.28 -13.09
N GLY A 95 -1.15 -7.92 -13.50
CA GLY A 95 -2.48 -7.33 -13.50
C GLY A 95 -2.97 -6.90 -12.12
N LEU A 96 -2.63 -7.65 -11.06
CA LEU A 96 -2.87 -7.22 -9.68
C LEU A 96 -2.03 -5.99 -9.32
N GLY A 97 -0.78 -5.91 -9.79
CA GLY A 97 0.06 -4.72 -9.65
C GLY A 97 -0.58 -3.49 -10.29
N THR A 98 -1.10 -3.64 -11.51
CA THR A 98 -1.85 -2.60 -12.24
C THR A 98 -3.09 -2.16 -11.47
N ILE A 99 -3.95 -3.10 -11.05
CA ILE A 99 -5.16 -2.79 -10.26
C ILE A 99 -4.80 -2.07 -8.95
N GLY A 100 -3.74 -2.55 -8.26
CA GLY A 100 -3.25 -1.91 -7.04
C GLY A 100 -2.79 -0.49 -7.29
N PHE A 101 -2.06 -0.26 -8.39
CA PHE A 101 -1.60 1.06 -8.80
C PHE A 101 -2.76 2.00 -9.15
N ASP A 102 -3.76 1.53 -9.89
CA ASP A 102 -4.95 2.32 -10.22
C ASP A 102 -5.74 2.72 -8.95
N LEU A 103 -5.89 1.79 -8.00
CA LEU A 103 -6.52 2.07 -6.71
C LEU A 103 -5.69 3.05 -5.87
N LEU A 104 -4.36 2.95 -5.92
CA LEU A 104 -3.46 3.88 -5.25
C LEU A 104 -3.65 5.29 -5.81
N LEU A 105 -3.63 5.45 -7.14
CA LEU A 105 -3.90 6.72 -7.80
C LEU A 105 -5.27 7.29 -7.43
N LEU A 106 -6.33 6.46 -7.47
CA LEU A 106 -7.68 6.86 -7.09
C LEU A 106 -7.73 7.39 -5.65
N VAL A 107 -7.16 6.65 -4.70
CA VAL A 107 -7.13 7.05 -3.28
C VAL A 107 -6.30 8.33 -3.08
N THR A 108 -5.15 8.45 -3.75
CA THR A 108 -4.29 9.63 -3.65
C THR A 108 -4.98 10.86 -4.23
N ILE A 109 -5.52 10.79 -5.45
CA ILE A 109 -6.22 11.90 -6.10
C ILE A 109 -7.40 12.36 -5.24
N THR A 110 -8.23 11.43 -4.77
CA THR A 110 -9.38 11.75 -3.92
C THR A 110 -8.97 12.29 -2.55
N ALA A 111 -7.80 11.92 -2.02
CA ALA A 111 -7.26 12.50 -0.80
C ALA A 111 -6.80 13.96 -0.98
N TYR A 112 -6.22 14.31 -2.13
CA TYR A 112 -5.88 15.70 -2.48
C TYR A 112 -7.13 16.54 -2.73
N LEU A 113 -8.16 15.96 -3.35
CA LEU A 113 -9.42 16.63 -3.64
C LEU A 113 -10.42 16.59 -2.48
N ARG A 114 -10.01 16.18 -1.27
CA ARG A 114 -10.92 15.96 -0.14
C ARG A 114 -11.81 17.16 0.17
N ASP A 115 -11.28 18.39 0.00
CA ASP A 115 -11.99 19.63 0.36
C ASP A 115 -13.08 19.99 -0.67
N HIS A 116 -13.09 19.31 -1.83
CA HIS A 116 -14.07 19.45 -2.90
C HIS A 116 -15.07 18.28 -2.95
N LEU A 117 -14.92 17.29 -2.07
CA LEU A 117 -15.76 16.10 -2.03
C LEU A 117 -16.68 16.13 -0.82
N ASP A 118 -17.85 15.52 -0.97
CA ASP A 118 -18.70 15.24 0.19
C ASP A 118 -17.92 14.42 1.25
N PRO A 119 -17.98 14.76 2.54
CA PRO A 119 -17.24 14.06 3.58
C PRO A 119 -17.57 12.57 3.70
N ALA A 120 -18.77 12.12 3.34
CA ALA A 120 -19.11 10.70 3.33
C ALA A 120 -18.53 10.00 2.10
N ALA A 121 -18.65 10.61 0.91
CA ALA A 121 -18.05 10.10 -0.32
C ALA A 121 -16.53 9.92 -0.18
N TRP A 122 -15.82 10.96 0.29
CA TRP A 122 -14.38 10.88 0.55
C TRP A 122 -14.03 9.74 1.52
N ARG A 123 -14.79 9.56 2.61
CA ARG A 123 -14.55 8.48 3.56
C ARG A 123 -14.68 7.10 2.93
N TRP A 124 -15.64 6.89 2.03
CA TRP A 124 -15.82 5.62 1.34
C TRP A 124 -14.71 5.37 0.32
N LEU A 125 -14.37 6.36 -0.50
CA LEU A 125 -13.27 6.29 -1.45
C LEU A 125 -11.94 6.02 -0.73
N HIS A 126 -11.68 6.70 0.38
CA HIS A 126 -10.46 6.51 1.14
C HIS A 126 -10.37 5.11 1.79
N ARG A 127 -11.50 4.42 2.05
CA ARG A 127 -11.46 3.00 2.49
C ARG A 127 -10.99 2.05 1.40
N LEU A 128 -10.98 2.44 0.13
CA LEU A 128 -10.37 1.63 -0.92
C LEU A 128 -8.87 1.44 -0.70
N SER A 129 -8.23 2.23 0.17
CA SER A 129 -6.84 1.98 0.62
C SER A 129 -6.63 0.59 1.24
N TYR A 130 -7.63 0.02 1.92
CA TYR A 130 -7.53 -1.34 2.46
C TYR A 130 -7.55 -2.40 1.35
N VAL A 131 -8.42 -2.20 0.35
CA VAL A 131 -8.51 -3.08 -0.82
C VAL A 131 -7.23 -2.98 -1.65
N MET A 132 -6.79 -1.76 -1.95
CA MET A 132 -5.53 -1.46 -2.62
C MET A 132 -4.35 -2.18 -1.97
N PHE A 133 -4.20 -2.09 -0.65
CA PHE A 133 -3.11 -2.76 0.05
C PHE A 133 -3.24 -4.28 0.01
N GLY A 134 -4.45 -4.83 0.15
CA GLY A 134 -4.70 -6.26 -0.04
C GLY A 134 -4.29 -6.75 -1.43
N VAL A 135 -4.61 -5.97 -2.48
CA VAL A 135 -4.19 -6.27 -3.86
C VAL A 135 -2.66 -6.22 -3.99
N PHE A 136 -1.99 -5.23 -3.37
CA PHE A 136 -0.52 -5.19 -3.37
C PHE A 136 0.12 -6.34 -2.61
N VAL A 137 -0.48 -6.82 -1.52
CA VAL A 137 -0.02 -8.04 -0.83
C VAL A 137 -0.09 -9.23 -1.79
N LEU A 138 -1.21 -9.42 -2.48
CA LEU A 138 -1.35 -10.51 -3.46
C LEU A 138 -0.37 -10.37 -4.63
N HIS A 139 -0.20 -9.17 -5.17
CA HIS A 139 0.80 -8.86 -6.19
C HIS A 139 2.20 -9.24 -5.71
N ALA A 140 2.60 -8.81 -4.50
CA ALA A 140 3.92 -9.06 -3.95
C ALA A 140 4.19 -10.54 -3.69
N LEU A 141 3.19 -11.29 -3.21
CA LEU A 141 3.28 -12.73 -2.99
C LEU A 141 3.39 -13.54 -4.29
N LEU A 142 2.70 -13.10 -5.34
CA LEU A 142 2.65 -13.81 -6.62
C LEU A 142 3.78 -13.42 -7.59
N ALA A 143 4.22 -12.17 -7.56
CA ALA A 143 5.26 -11.64 -8.45
C ALA A 143 6.67 -11.73 -7.84
N GLY A 144 6.79 -11.64 -6.51
CA GLY A 144 8.05 -11.45 -5.82
C GLY A 144 8.60 -12.72 -5.18
N THR A 145 9.88 -13.02 -5.43
CA THR A 145 10.59 -14.09 -4.70
C THR A 145 11.11 -13.62 -3.34
N ASP A 146 11.02 -12.32 -3.01
CA ASP A 146 11.49 -11.77 -1.73
C ASP A 146 10.75 -12.38 -0.53
N PHE A 147 9.46 -12.66 -0.69
CA PHE A 147 8.61 -13.26 0.32
C PHE A 147 8.92 -14.75 0.59
N ALA A 148 9.79 -15.39 -0.22
CA ALA A 148 10.30 -16.71 0.12
C ALA A 148 11.31 -16.66 1.28
N ARG A 149 11.87 -15.47 1.61
CA ARG A 149 12.81 -15.30 2.72
C ARG A 149 12.06 -14.99 4.02
N PRO A 150 12.26 -15.77 5.10
CA PRO A 150 11.57 -15.52 6.37
C PRO A 150 11.76 -14.11 6.94
N VAL A 151 12.93 -13.51 6.72
CA VAL A 151 13.25 -12.15 7.16
C VAL A 151 12.35 -11.07 6.52
N VAL A 152 11.78 -11.34 5.35
CA VAL A 152 10.81 -10.45 4.68
C VAL A 152 9.38 -10.91 4.98
N LEU A 153 9.12 -12.21 4.90
CA LEU A 153 7.79 -12.77 5.07
C LEU A 153 7.23 -12.54 6.47
N ALA A 154 8.01 -12.80 7.52
CA ALA A 154 7.53 -12.68 8.89
C ALA A 154 7.03 -11.26 9.26
N PRO A 155 7.80 -10.17 9.02
CA PRO A 155 7.30 -8.83 9.29
C PRO A 155 6.14 -8.44 8.37
N ALA A 156 6.15 -8.86 7.10
CA ALA A 156 5.06 -8.57 6.17
C ALA A 156 3.75 -9.26 6.58
N ALA A 157 3.81 -10.55 6.94
CA ALA A 157 2.67 -11.30 7.45
C ALA A 157 2.17 -10.72 8.77
N GLY A 158 3.09 -10.35 9.67
CA GLY A 158 2.75 -9.71 10.94
C GLY A 158 1.99 -8.40 10.76
N VAL A 159 2.46 -7.51 9.89
CA VAL A 159 1.78 -6.23 9.65
C VAL A 159 0.44 -6.41 8.95
N VAL A 160 0.34 -7.33 7.99
CA VAL A 160 -0.93 -7.66 7.31
C VAL A 160 -1.94 -8.24 8.30
N ALA A 161 -1.52 -9.20 9.13
CA ALA A 161 -2.37 -9.78 10.16
C ALA A 161 -2.85 -8.72 11.16
N PHE A 162 -1.96 -7.84 11.59
CA PHE A 162 -2.31 -6.75 12.50
C PHE A 162 -3.36 -5.80 11.88
N ILE A 163 -3.14 -5.35 10.64
CA ILE A 163 -4.10 -4.49 9.91
C ILE A 163 -5.45 -5.19 9.77
N ALA A 164 -5.46 -6.50 9.44
CA ALA A 164 -6.68 -7.27 9.29
C ALA A 164 -7.44 -7.42 10.62
N ILE A 165 -6.76 -7.81 11.69
CA ILE A 165 -7.35 -8.00 13.01
C ILE A 165 -7.94 -6.69 13.53
N THR A 166 -7.20 -5.58 13.46
CA THR A 166 -7.69 -4.28 13.94
C THR A 166 -8.86 -3.76 13.09
N THR A 167 -8.86 -4.02 11.78
CA THR A 167 -9.99 -3.68 10.89
C THR A 167 -11.22 -4.49 11.25
N LEU A 168 -11.09 -5.81 11.41
CA LEU A 168 -12.19 -6.70 11.76
C LEU A 168 -12.75 -6.38 13.15
N ALA A 169 -11.89 -6.18 14.15
CA ALA A 169 -12.30 -5.79 15.50
C ALA A 169 -13.14 -4.50 15.46
N ARG A 170 -12.75 -3.53 14.64
CA ARG A 170 -13.51 -2.29 14.47
C ARG A 170 -14.86 -2.49 13.78
N LEU A 171 -14.96 -3.37 12.79
CA LEU A 171 -16.22 -3.68 12.13
C LEU A 171 -17.21 -4.38 13.07
N VAL A 172 -16.70 -5.26 13.94
CA VAL A 172 -17.52 -6.04 14.90
C VAL A 172 -17.92 -5.22 16.12
N PHE A 173 -16.97 -4.52 16.75
CA PHE A 173 -17.19 -3.85 18.05
C PHE A 173 -17.48 -2.34 17.94
N GLY A 174 -17.47 -1.78 16.73
CA GLY A 174 -17.63 -0.34 16.51
C GLY A 174 -16.48 0.48 17.11
N ARG A 175 -16.75 1.72 17.54
CA ARG A 175 -15.80 2.44 18.40
C ARG A 175 -15.80 1.72 19.76
N LEU A 176 -14.73 0.96 20.04
CA LEU A 176 -14.51 0.41 21.37
C LEU A 176 -14.62 1.57 22.37
N LYS A 177 -15.66 1.54 23.21
CA LYS A 177 -15.83 2.53 24.27
C LYS A 177 -14.71 2.28 25.26
N THR A 178 -13.76 3.20 25.36
CA THR A 178 -12.86 3.28 26.51
C THR A 178 -13.76 3.46 27.74
N SER A 179 -13.71 2.50 28.67
CA SER A 179 -14.40 2.65 29.95
C SER A 179 -13.85 3.92 30.58
N ALA A 180 -14.68 4.97 30.65
CA ALA A 180 -14.36 6.18 31.38
C ALA A 180 -13.91 5.77 32.79
N ARG A 181 -12.70 6.17 33.16
CA ARG A 181 -12.24 6.26 34.55
C ARG A 181 -12.03 7.73 34.84
#